data_AF-A0A1V4VTR8-F1
#
_entry.id   AF-A0A1V4VTR8-F1
#
_cell.length_a   1.000
_cell.length_b   1.000
_cell.length_c   1.000
_cell.angle_alpha   90.00
_cell.angle_beta   90.00
_cell.angle_gamma   90.00
#
_symmetry.space_group_name_H-M   'P 1'
#
loop_
_entity.id
_entity.type
_entity.pdbx_description
1 polymer ?
#
loop_
_entity_poly.entity_id
_entity_poly.type
_entity_poly.pdbx_seq_one_letter_code
_entity_poly.pdbx_strand_id
1 'polypeptide(L)'
;MDRAVLISILESITHPIVFVDNQHIIRYVNKAAKEKYGKKGHLNLVGTSILQYHNDRSRKIILDTYEMLENSGEDEKLLVIKSAGQKILMRAVRDASGKLIGYYERFEP
;
A
#
# COMPACT_ATOMS: atom_id res chain seq x y z
N MET A 1 13.80 13.83 -13.04
CA MET A 1 12.59 14.50 -12.51
C MET A 1 12.86 14.83 -11.05
N ASP A 2 12.55 16.05 -10.62
CA ASP A 2 12.77 16.46 -9.23
C ASP A 2 11.90 15.64 -8.26
N ARG A 3 12.49 15.18 -7.16
CA ARG A 3 11.81 14.47 -6.08
C ARG A 3 10.63 15.27 -5.54
N ALA A 4 10.75 16.60 -5.45
CA ALA A 4 9.67 17.46 -4.99
C ALA A 4 8.43 17.37 -5.89
N VAL A 5 8.63 17.28 -7.20
CA VAL A 5 7.53 17.12 -8.18
C VAL A 5 6.87 15.75 -8.02
N LEU A 6 7.65 14.67 -7.89
CA LEU A 6 7.12 13.32 -7.67
C LEU A 6 6.26 13.23 -6.40
N ILE A 7 6.75 13.79 -5.28
CA ILE A 7 6.00 13.85 -4.03
C ILE A 7 4.73 14.68 -4.19
N SER A 8 4.81 15.83 -4.86
CA SER A 8 3.64 16.70 -5.09
C SER A 8 2.54 15.99 -5.88
N ILE A 9 2.91 15.18 -6.88
CA ILE A 9 1.95 14.33 -7.60
C ILE A 9 1.31 13.32 -6.66
N LEU A 10 2.10 12.58 -5.86
CA LEU A 10 1.56 11.59 -4.91
C LEU A 10 0.65 12.21 -3.84
N GLU A 11 0.99 13.40 -3.36
CA GLU A 11 0.21 14.16 -2.37
C GLU A 11 -1.08 14.74 -2.99
N SER A 12 -1.13 14.94 -4.31
CA SER A 12 -2.34 15.39 -5.03
C SER A 12 -3.38 14.28 -5.25
N ILE A 13 -2.98 13.00 -5.15
CA ILE A 13 -3.89 11.87 -5.32
C ILE A 13 -4.91 11.84 -4.18
N THR A 14 -6.20 11.90 -4.54
CA THR A 14 -7.33 11.94 -3.60
C THR A 14 -7.62 10.58 -2.94
N HIS A 15 -7.04 9.50 -3.45
CA HIS A 15 -7.14 8.18 -2.86
C HIS A 15 -6.00 7.93 -1.86
N PRO A 16 -6.27 7.22 -0.75
CA PRO A 16 -5.25 6.85 0.22
C PRO A 16 -4.15 6.00 -0.42
N ILE A 17 -2.89 6.44 -0.28
CA ILE A 17 -1.70 5.66 -0.65
C ILE A 17 -0.85 5.48 0.61
N VAL A 18 -0.57 4.21 0.92
CA VAL A 18 0.36 3.78 1.97
C VAL A 18 1.37 2.85 1.29
N PHE A 19 2.57 3.36 1.03
CA PHE A 19 3.64 2.56 0.47
C PHE A 19 4.35 1.80 1.59
N VAL A 20 4.49 0.49 1.38
CA VAL A 20 5.09 -0.46 2.29
C VAL A 20 6.25 -1.14 1.57
N ASP A 21 7.41 -1.23 2.21
CA ASP A 21 8.57 -1.91 1.63
C ASP A 21 8.51 -3.44 1.78
N ASN A 22 9.53 -4.12 1.27
CA ASN A 22 9.67 -5.59 1.36
C ASN A 22 9.83 -6.13 2.79
N GLN A 23 10.07 -5.27 3.78
CA GLN A 23 10.10 -5.65 5.21
C GLN A 23 8.74 -5.40 5.88
N HIS A 24 7.71 -5.11 5.09
CA HIS A 24 6.37 -4.75 5.54
C HIS A 24 6.35 -3.48 6.41
N ILE A 25 7.32 -2.57 6.21
CA ILE A 25 7.44 -1.29 6.92
C ILE A 25 6.84 -0.18 6.07
N ILE A 26 5.99 0.64 6.68
CA ILE A 26 5.39 1.80 6.02
C ILE A 26 6.49 2.84 5.79
N ARG A 27 6.76 3.17 4.54
CA ARG A 27 7.80 4.16 4.16
C ARG A 27 7.24 5.48 3.68
N TYR A 28 6.02 5.50 3.17
CA TYR A 28 5.36 6.72 2.71
C TYR A 28 3.84 6.65 2.87
N VAL A 29 3.24 7.80 3.18
CA VAL A 29 1.80 7.98 3.32
C VAL A 29 1.44 9.32 2.68
N ASN A 30 0.51 9.33 1.72
CA ASN A 30 0.06 10.58 1.11
C ASN A 30 -0.98 11.32 1.98
N LYS A 31 -1.32 12.56 1.60
CA LYS A 31 -2.29 13.42 2.27
C LYS A 31 -3.63 12.73 2.50
N ALA A 32 -4.19 12.10 1.47
CA ALA A 32 -5.46 11.40 1.59
C ALA A 32 -5.43 10.27 2.64
N ALA A 33 -4.33 9.50 2.70
CA ALA A 33 -4.14 8.48 3.72
C ALA A 33 -3.93 9.07 5.12
N LYS A 34 -3.15 10.15 5.25
CA LYS A 34 -2.98 10.89 6.52
C LYS A 34 -4.33 11.40 7.05
N GLU A 35 -5.16 11.98 6.20
CA GLU A 35 -6.50 12.46 6.59
C GLU A 35 -7.42 11.31 6.99
N LYS A 36 -7.41 10.21 6.24
CA LYS A 36 -8.24 9.03 6.52
C LYS A 36 -7.85 8.31 7.82
N TYR A 37 -6.55 8.10 8.05
CA TYR A 37 -6.05 7.33 9.18
C TYR A 37 -5.72 8.18 10.41
N GLY A 38 -5.39 9.46 10.22
CA GLY A 38 -5.24 10.43 11.30
C GLY A 38 -6.54 10.65 12.08
N LYS A 39 -7.69 10.67 11.39
CA LYS A 39 -9.03 10.64 12.03
C LYS A 39 -9.27 9.41 12.91
N LYS A 40 -8.48 8.34 12.73
CA LYS A 40 -8.54 7.10 13.52
C LYS A 40 -7.47 7.03 14.62
N GLY A 41 -6.75 8.12 14.88
CA GLY A 41 -5.70 8.19 15.90
C GLY A 41 -4.32 7.67 15.46
N HIS A 42 -4.15 7.30 14.18
CA HIS A 42 -2.87 6.81 13.67
C HIS A 42 -2.02 7.95 13.09
N LEU A 43 -1.39 8.73 13.97
CA LEU A 43 -0.64 9.92 13.60
C LEU A 43 0.78 9.64 13.07
N ASN A 44 1.41 8.53 13.49
CA ASN A 44 2.77 8.16 13.10
C ASN A 44 2.83 6.74 12.50
N LEU A 45 2.36 6.61 11.26
CA LEU A 45 2.39 5.33 10.53
C LEU A 45 3.78 5.00 9.96
N VAL A 46 4.51 6.01 9.47
CA VAL A 46 5.82 5.79 8.83
C VAL A 46 6.81 5.22 9.85
N GLY A 47 7.51 4.15 9.45
CA GLY A 47 8.46 3.43 10.30
C GLY A 47 7.86 2.27 11.10
N THR A 48 6.54 2.11 11.09
CA THR A 48 5.85 0.96 11.72
C THR A 48 5.58 -0.14 10.70
N SER A 49 5.41 -1.37 11.17
CA SER A 49 4.99 -2.47 10.29
C SER A 49 3.49 -2.38 10.01
N ILE A 50 3.10 -2.48 8.73
CA ILE A 50 1.68 -2.50 8.33
C ILE A 50 0.91 -3.65 8.99
N LEU A 51 1.61 -4.73 9.33
CA LEU A 51 1.05 -5.92 9.95
C LEU A 51 0.50 -5.64 11.36
N GLN A 52 1.00 -4.62 12.05
CA GLN A 52 0.51 -4.23 13.39
C GLN A 52 -0.94 -3.74 13.38
N TYR A 53 -1.44 -3.30 12.22
CA TYR A 53 -2.80 -2.77 12.07
C TYR A 53 -3.79 -3.82 11.53
N HIS A 54 -3.36 -5.07 11.39
CA HIS A 54 -4.13 -6.14 10.77
C HIS A 54 -4.29 -7.34 11.71
N ASN A 55 -5.48 -7.92 11.71
CA ASN A 55 -5.73 -9.21 12.36
C ASN A 55 -5.00 -10.35 11.64
N ASP A 56 -4.92 -11.51 12.27
CA ASP A 56 -4.15 -12.67 11.81
C ASP A 56 -4.51 -13.09 10.38
N ARG A 57 -5.82 -13.08 10.06
CA ARG A 57 -6.31 -13.41 8.71
C ARG A 57 -5.80 -12.41 7.68
N SER A 58 -5.92 -11.11 7.96
CA SER A 58 -5.45 -10.06 7.06
C SER A 58 -3.94 -10.07 6.92
N ARG A 59 -3.19 -10.33 8.01
CA ARG A 59 -1.73 -10.49 7.94
C ARG A 59 -1.34 -11.62 7.01
N LYS A 60 -2.00 -12.78 7.12
CA LYS A 60 -1.74 -13.91 6.22
C LYS A 60 -2.00 -13.54 4.75
N ILE A 61 -3.12 -12.90 4.46
CA ILE A 61 -3.44 -12.46 3.09
C ILE A 61 -2.37 -11.51 2.54
N ILE A 62 -1.89 -10.55 3.35
CA ILE A 62 -0.84 -9.62 2.95
C ILE A 62 0.45 -10.37 2.60
N LEU A 63 0.88 -11.28 3.48
CA LEU A 63 2.12 -12.04 3.31
C LEU A 63 2.06 -12.97 2.09
N ASP A 64 1.00 -13.77 1.98
CA ASP A 64 0.79 -14.69 0.85
C ASP A 64 0.73 -13.92 -0.49
N THR A 65 0.12 -12.73 -0.48
CA THR A 65 0.03 -11.89 -1.68
C THR A 65 1.39 -11.28 -2.05
N TYR A 66 2.16 -10.83 -1.06
CA TYR A 66 3.51 -10.32 -1.29
C TYR A 66 4.39 -11.40 -1.92
N GLU A 67 4.42 -12.61 -1.36
CA GLU A 67 5.19 -13.74 -1.90
C GLU A 67 4.76 -14.07 -3.34
N MET A 68 3.45 -14.04 -3.61
CA MET A 68 2.94 -14.28 -4.95
C MET A 68 3.41 -13.21 -5.94
N LEU A 69 3.33 -11.92 -5.59
CA LEU A 69 3.80 -10.81 -6.45
C LEU A 69 5.32 -10.85 -6.65
N GLU A 70 6.08 -11.24 -5.64
CA GLU A 70 7.54 -11.40 -5.73
C GLU A 70 7.92 -12.49 -6.73
N ASN A 71 7.21 -13.62 -6.73
CA ASN A 71 7.54 -14.79 -7.52
C ASN A 71 6.92 -14.83 -8.92
N SER A 72 5.73 -14.27 -9.12
CA SER A 72 5.03 -14.39 -10.41
C SER A 72 5.34 -13.27 -11.41
N GLY A 73 5.84 -12.13 -10.93
CA GLY A 73 5.98 -10.92 -11.74
C GLY A 73 4.67 -10.17 -12.02
N GLU A 74 3.53 -10.63 -11.50
CA GLU A 74 2.26 -9.91 -11.61
C GLU A 74 2.34 -8.54 -10.93
N ASP A 75 1.54 -7.60 -11.43
CA ASP A 75 1.50 -6.23 -10.90
C ASP A 75 0.45 -6.02 -9.83
N GLU A 76 -0.62 -6.83 -9.80
CA GLU A 76 -1.73 -6.66 -8.86
C GLU A 76 -2.38 -7.97 -8.44
N LYS A 77 -2.91 -8.00 -7.22
CA LYS A 77 -3.78 -9.06 -6.71
C LYS A 77 -4.98 -8.47 -5.98
N LEU A 78 -6.17 -8.95 -6.31
CA LEU A 78 -7.40 -8.63 -5.56
C LEU A 78 -7.34 -9.23 -4.15
N LEU A 79 -7.51 -8.40 -3.12
CA LEU A 79 -7.53 -8.83 -1.72
C LEU A 79 -8.96 -9.06 -1.22
N VAL A 80 -9.85 -8.11 -1.50
CA VAL A 80 -11.24 -8.16 -1.01
C VAL A 80 -12.16 -7.32 -1.89
N ILE A 81 -13.41 -7.77 -2.01
CA ILE A 81 -14.53 -6.99 -2.54
C ILE A 81 -15.43 -6.65 -1.37
N LYS A 82 -15.69 -5.36 -1.14
CA LYS A 82 -16.63 -4.91 -0.10
C LYS A 82 -18.06 -5.10 -0.55
N SER A 83 -18.99 -5.10 0.41
CA SER A 83 -20.44 -5.20 0.15
C SER A 83 -20.96 -4.13 -0.82
N ALA A 84 -20.33 -2.96 -0.85
CA ALA A 84 -20.68 -1.86 -1.76
C ALA A 84 -20.03 -1.96 -3.16
N GLY A 85 -19.42 -3.09 -3.52
CA GLY A 85 -18.77 -3.30 -4.83
C GLY A 85 -17.30 -2.87 -4.90
N GLN A 86 -16.87 -1.94 -4.02
CA GLN A 86 -15.49 -1.47 -3.97
C GLN A 86 -14.50 -2.62 -3.80
N LYS A 87 -13.52 -2.70 -4.70
CA LYS A 87 -12.42 -3.66 -4.64
C LYS A 87 -11.20 -3.04 -3.99
N ILE A 88 -10.49 -3.85 -3.21
CA ILE A 88 -9.17 -3.52 -2.69
C ILE A 88 -8.19 -4.50 -3.29
N LEU A 89 -7.17 -3.97 -3.96
CA LEU A 89 -6.10 -4.72 -4.57
C LEU A 89 -4.78 -4.36 -3.90
N MET A 90 -3.85 -5.31 -3.81
CA MET A 90 -2.44 -5.01 -3.57
C MET A 90 -1.78 -4.77 -4.93
N ARG A 91 -1.08 -3.65 -5.08
CA ARG A 91 -0.30 -3.33 -6.28
C ARG A 91 1.20 -3.36 -5.96
N ALA A 92 1.95 -4.10 -6.76
CA ALA A 92 3.40 -4.15 -6.73
C ALA A 92 4.02 -2.79 -7.09
N VAL A 93 5.11 -2.44 -6.41
CA VAL A 93 6.00 -1.35 -6.79
C VAL A 93 7.34 -1.96 -7.10
N ARG A 94 7.82 -1.76 -8.32
CA ARG A 94 9.06 -2.34 -8.83
C ARG A 94 10.05 -1.23 -9.16
N ASP A 95 11.34 -1.52 -9.02
CA ASP A 95 12.39 -0.64 -9.50
C ASP A 95 12.58 -0.77 -11.03
N ALA A 96 13.54 -0.02 -11.59
CA ALA A 96 13.82 -0.02 -13.02
C ALA A 96 14.28 -1.39 -13.58
N SER A 97 14.74 -2.31 -12.72
CA SER A 97 15.11 -3.68 -13.10
C SER A 97 13.94 -4.66 -13.02
N GLY A 98 12.76 -4.22 -12.57
CA GLY A 98 11.59 -5.07 -12.35
C GLY A 98 11.56 -5.75 -10.99
N LYS A 99 12.56 -5.50 -10.13
CA LYS A 99 12.61 -6.06 -8.78
C LYS A 99 11.53 -5.43 -7.90
N LEU A 100 10.77 -6.26 -7.19
CA LEU A 100 9.80 -5.80 -6.20
C LEU A 100 10.53 -5.04 -5.08
N ILE A 101 10.12 -3.79 -4.84
CA ILE A 101 10.66 -2.93 -3.76
C ILE A 101 9.60 -2.58 -2.71
N GLY A 102 8.36 -2.99 -2.95
CA GLY A 102 7.26 -2.85 -2.02
C GLY A 102 5.90 -2.92 -2.71
N TYR A 103 4.88 -2.44 -2.01
CA TYR A 103 3.51 -2.46 -2.50
C TYR A 103 2.68 -1.36 -1.84
N TYR A 104 1.48 -1.15 -2.37
CA TYR A 104 0.44 -0.35 -1.73
C TYR A 104 -0.95 -0.91 -2.04
N GLU A 105 -1.94 -0.53 -1.25
CA GLU A 105 -3.34 -0.88 -1.54
C GLU A 105 -3.93 0.10 -2.56
N ARG A 106 -4.49 -0.43 -3.64
CA ARG A 106 -5.30 0.32 -4.60
C ARG A 106 -6.78 0.07 -4.34
N PHE A 107 -7.55 1.16 -4.26
CA PHE A 107 -8.99 1.13 -4.11
C PHE A 107 -9.63 1.36 -5.48
N GLU A 108 -10.40 0.40 -5.96
CA GLU A 108 -11.16 0.49 -7.21
C GLU A 108 -12.66 0.56 -6.87
N PRO A 109 -13.40 1.56 -7.38
CA PRO A 109 -14.85 1.68 -7.19
C PRO A 109 -15.63 0.45 -7.67
#